data_AF-A0A2D5XP07-F1
#
_entry.id   AF-A0A2D5XP07-F1
#
_cell.length_a   1.000
_cell.length_b   1.000
_cell.length_c   1.000
_cell.angle_alpha   90.00
_cell.angle_beta   90.00
_cell.angle_gamma   90.00
#
_symmetry.space_group_name_H-M   'P 1'
#
loop_
_entity.id
_entity.type
_entity.pdbx_description
1 polymer ?
#
loop_
_entity_poly.entity_id
_entity_poly.type
_entity_poly.pdbx_seq_one_letter_code
_entity_poly.pdbx_strand_id
1 'polypeptide(L)'
;MRLFNSILAAVVAILLFGGAMEGGLRLLGFGPPKTLNRFDAVTGWSKTPGLRTHRSSREYAVDFSFNDAGLREDQDVQPGSKDPERLRVLILGDSFVLGYSVQRENLFVDILDARWGDEAEAINVGTEGWATDQAVAWLESEGSKWQPDVVLLMPYENDLYWNTQEQYTRYPKPRYSELGERSQGELTDPGAAPLRDRSALARLILPKSSSLPRIESKGHSLLAEHGVLLAGGGPNGDAIRRHTQGCLKALANWAAKTDTKVLVCPIPAHSAVDETYAREVFGPRVLGGMPRDSWDANRPVDLFLELAAAEGLATVDPRQALITSLENGEQPYFSIDWHLNPVGNKVLAGVLHDELARLDWAPEGTHGATTLPAPEKSPLSTPALLYLLLVTVLGTIYCRLYPQEKPLRAYGLVGALLGLVFGLVLGSAALLDILPPDLGRVLSTVVVLALLGFIAWKLGDRVTIIAGVMGAFIRRGHWYLMPLLVILLTVGSLLVVAASSPLVAPFIYTLF
;
A
#
# COMPACT_ATOMS: atom_id res chain seq x y z
N MET A 1 -6.93 -32.14 -39.23
CA MET A 1 -8.12 -31.99 -38.37
C MET A 1 -7.93 -32.53 -36.94
N ARG A 2 -7.51 -33.79 -36.72
CA ARG A 2 -7.33 -34.34 -35.35
C ARG A 2 -6.33 -33.56 -34.48
N LEU A 3 -5.16 -33.21 -35.02
CA LEU A 3 -4.14 -32.43 -34.30
C LEU A 3 -4.66 -31.03 -33.92
N PHE A 4 -5.32 -30.34 -34.85
CA PHE A 4 -5.92 -29.02 -34.61
C PHE A 4 -6.97 -29.06 -33.49
N ASN A 5 -7.87 -30.05 -33.51
CA ASN A 5 -8.88 -30.19 -32.46
C ASN A 5 -8.27 -30.54 -31.10
N SER A 6 -7.20 -31.36 -31.06
CA SER A 6 -6.49 -31.67 -29.82
C SER A 6 -5.76 -30.46 -29.25
N ILE A 7 -5.13 -29.64 -30.10
CA ILE A 7 -4.51 -28.38 -29.68
C ILE A 7 -5.58 -27.42 -29.14
N LEU A 8 -6.68 -27.24 -29.86
CA LEU A 8 -7.78 -26.37 -29.44
C LEU A 8 -8.39 -26.84 -28.10
N ALA A 9 -8.62 -28.14 -27.93
CA ALA A 9 -9.12 -28.72 -26.69
C ALA A 9 -8.19 -28.47 -25.51
N ALA A 10 -6.88 -28.64 -25.71
CA ALA A 10 -5.88 -28.36 -24.69
C ALA A 10 -5.87 -26.87 -24.32
N VAL A 11 -5.94 -25.98 -25.32
CA VAL A 11 -6.01 -24.52 -25.10
C VAL A 11 -7.26 -24.16 -24.30
N VAL A 12 -8.44 -24.67 -24.68
CA VAL A 12 -9.70 -24.40 -23.96
C VAL A 12 -9.65 -24.90 -22.51
N ALA A 13 -9.13 -26.11 -22.29
CA ALA A 13 -8.97 -26.67 -20.94
C ALA A 13 -8.02 -25.83 -20.07
N ILE A 14 -6.88 -25.37 -20.64
CA ILE A 14 -5.93 -24.49 -19.96
C ILE A 14 -6.59 -23.14 -19.62
N LEU A 15 -7.34 -22.56 -20.55
CA LEU A 15 -8.03 -21.28 -20.32
C LEU A 15 -9.10 -21.39 -19.22
N LEU A 16 -9.88 -22.47 -19.22
CA LEU A 16 -10.92 -22.69 -18.20
C LEU A 16 -10.30 -22.96 -16.83
N PHE A 17 -9.25 -23.78 -16.76
CA PHE A 17 -8.51 -24.01 -15.52
C PHE A 17 -7.87 -22.71 -15.00
N GLY A 18 -7.20 -21.96 -15.88
CA GLY A 18 -6.60 -20.67 -15.54
C GLY A 18 -7.63 -19.65 -15.06
N GLY A 19 -8.80 -19.58 -15.71
CA GLY A 19 -9.92 -18.73 -15.30
C GLY A 19 -10.50 -19.11 -13.94
N ALA A 20 -10.68 -20.41 -13.68
CA ALA A 20 -11.15 -20.90 -12.38
C ALA A 20 -10.14 -20.60 -11.26
N MET A 21 -8.84 -20.79 -11.51
CA MET A 21 -7.78 -20.45 -10.56
C MET A 21 -7.69 -18.94 -10.31
N GLU A 22 -7.74 -18.12 -11.36
CA GLU A 22 -7.78 -16.66 -11.23
C GLU A 22 -8.98 -16.20 -10.39
N GLY A 23 -10.17 -16.72 -10.68
CA GLY A 23 -11.38 -16.41 -9.92
C GLY A 23 -11.30 -16.87 -8.46
N GLY A 24 -10.85 -18.09 -8.21
CA GLY A 24 -10.67 -18.64 -6.87
C GLY A 24 -9.67 -17.83 -6.04
N LEU A 25 -8.50 -17.49 -6.61
CA LEU A 25 -7.48 -16.67 -5.94
C LEU A 25 -8.01 -15.28 -5.57
N ARG A 26 -8.78 -14.64 -6.46
CA ARG A 26 -9.40 -13.33 -6.16
C ARG A 26 -10.41 -13.41 -5.03
N LEU A 27 -11.27 -14.43 -5.02
CA LEU A 27 -12.26 -14.64 -3.96
C LEU A 27 -11.60 -14.89 -2.60
N LEU A 28 -10.43 -15.52 -2.60
CA LEU A 28 -9.62 -15.75 -1.40
C LEU A 28 -8.76 -14.54 -1.00
N GLY A 29 -8.88 -13.39 -1.67
CA GLY A 29 -8.14 -12.17 -1.35
C GLY A 29 -6.73 -12.08 -1.95
N PHE A 30 -6.31 -13.04 -2.77
CA PHE A 30 -5.03 -13.01 -3.51
C PHE A 30 -5.12 -12.23 -4.84
N GLY A 31 -6.19 -11.46 -5.02
CA GLY A 31 -6.32 -10.54 -6.15
C GLY A 31 -5.22 -9.47 -6.14
N PRO A 32 -4.94 -8.84 -7.29
CA PRO A 32 -4.07 -7.68 -7.31
C PRO A 32 -4.59 -6.59 -6.36
N PRO A 33 -3.71 -5.92 -5.60
CA PRO A 33 -4.12 -4.86 -4.69
C PRO A 33 -4.76 -3.73 -5.50
N LYS A 34 -5.79 -3.12 -4.92
CA LYS A 34 -6.38 -1.92 -5.50
C LYS A 34 -5.35 -0.79 -5.43
N THR A 35 -5.07 -0.17 -6.57
CA THR A 35 -4.28 1.06 -6.65
C THR A 35 -5.15 2.24 -6.21
N LEU A 36 -4.58 3.20 -5.49
CA LEU A 36 -5.26 4.48 -5.22
C LEU A 36 -5.24 5.38 -6.45
N ASN A 37 -4.25 5.18 -7.32
CA ASN A 37 -3.87 6.13 -8.34
C ASN A 37 -4.27 5.69 -9.75
N ARG A 38 -4.50 6.70 -10.60
CA ARG A 38 -4.65 6.63 -12.05
C ARG A 38 -3.52 7.42 -12.71
N PHE A 39 -3.32 7.21 -14.01
CA PHE A 39 -2.39 8.04 -14.78
C PHE A 39 -2.84 9.50 -14.79
N ASP A 40 -1.87 10.42 -14.78
CA ASP A 40 -2.06 11.87 -14.83
C ASP A 40 -1.00 12.50 -15.74
N ALA A 41 -1.42 13.34 -16.68
CA ALA A 41 -0.53 13.88 -17.71
C ALA A 41 0.44 14.95 -17.17
N VAL A 42 0.18 15.53 -15.99
CA VAL A 42 0.99 16.60 -15.39
C VAL A 42 1.95 16.02 -14.37
N THR A 43 1.43 15.16 -13.50
CA THR A 43 2.13 14.62 -12.33
C THR A 43 2.57 13.17 -12.50
N GLY A 44 2.21 12.53 -13.62
CA GLY A 44 2.48 11.12 -13.91
C GLY A 44 1.39 10.21 -13.36
N TRP A 45 0.97 10.46 -12.12
CA TRP A 45 -0.20 9.83 -11.53
C TRP A 45 -0.84 10.72 -10.47
N SER A 46 -2.15 10.58 -10.34
CA SER A 46 -2.97 11.24 -9.34
C SER A 46 -3.94 10.25 -8.71
N LYS A 47 -4.48 10.59 -7.54
CA LYS A 47 -5.50 9.80 -6.85
C LYS A 47 -6.74 9.64 -7.73
N THR A 48 -7.40 8.49 -7.67
CA THR A 48 -8.64 8.23 -8.42
C THR A 48 -9.82 8.93 -7.72
N PRO A 49 -10.49 9.92 -8.35
CA PRO A 49 -11.62 10.61 -7.75
C PRO A 49 -12.76 9.67 -7.37
N GLY A 50 -13.42 9.95 -6.25
CA GLY A 50 -14.52 9.14 -5.73
C GLY A 50 -14.14 7.74 -5.24
N LEU A 51 -12.86 7.35 -5.31
CA LEU A 51 -12.43 6.02 -4.88
C LEU A 51 -12.59 5.86 -3.36
N ARG A 52 -13.21 4.74 -2.99
CA ARG A 52 -13.27 4.25 -1.60
C ARG A 52 -12.58 2.90 -1.51
N THR A 53 -11.61 2.78 -0.63
CA THR A 53 -10.92 1.52 -0.40
C THR A 53 -10.37 1.42 1.02
N HIS A 54 -10.19 0.17 1.45
CA HIS A 54 -9.56 -0.16 2.71
C HIS A 54 -8.16 -0.73 2.45
N ARG A 55 -7.19 -0.39 3.30
CA ARG A 55 -5.88 -1.04 3.35
C ARG A 55 -5.55 -1.40 4.79
N SER A 56 -4.92 -2.55 4.98
CA SER A 56 -4.45 -2.98 6.28
C SER A 56 -3.08 -3.64 6.19
N SER A 57 -2.32 -3.47 7.27
CA SER A 57 -1.03 -4.09 7.53
C SER A 57 -1.08 -4.75 8.91
N ARG A 58 0.08 -5.20 9.41
CA ARG A 58 0.18 -5.74 10.78
C ARG A 58 0.07 -4.64 11.85
N GLU A 59 0.33 -3.39 11.49
CA GLU A 59 0.43 -2.27 12.43
C GLU A 59 -0.69 -1.26 12.30
N TYR A 60 -1.35 -1.20 11.15
CA TYR A 60 -2.40 -0.22 10.91
C TYR A 60 -3.47 -0.73 9.95
N ALA A 61 -4.64 -0.11 10.01
CA ALA A 61 -5.73 -0.28 9.06
C ALA A 61 -6.32 1.10 8.77
N VAL A 62 -6.43 1.44 7.49
CA VAL A 62 -6.77 2.78 7.02
C VAL A 62 -7.83 2.70 5.94
N ASP A 63 -8.83 3.56 6.06
CA ASP A 63 -9.86 3.76 5.06
C ASP A 63 -9.56 5.02 4.25
N PHE A 64 -9.50 4.83 2.93
CA PHE A 64 -9.35 5.90 1.96
C PHE A 64 -10.70 6.20 1.34
N SER A 65 -11.06 7.48 1.35
CA SER A 65 -12.19 8.04 0.61
C SER A 65 -11.69 9.33 -0.02
N PHE A 66 -11.74 9.41 -1.34
CA PHE A 66 -11.39 10.62 -2.06
C PHE A 66 -12.64 11.31 -2.58
N ASN A 67 -12.65 12.64 -2.57
CA ASN A 67 -13.72 13.43 -3.16
C ASN A 67 -13.61 13.50 -4.69
N ASP A 68 -14.52 14.26 -5.31
CA ASP A 68 -14.55 14.42 -6.77
C ASP A 68 -13.33 15.18 -7.35
N ALA A 69 -12.64 15.98 -6.52
CA ALA A 69 -11.34 16.56 -6.87
C ALA A 69 -10.18 15.55 -6.71
N GLY A 70 -10.46 14.35 -6.20
CA GLY A 70 -9.46 13.32 -5.91
C GLY A 70 -8.65 13.59 -4.64
N LEU A 71 -9.02 14.55 -3.80
CA LEU A 71 -8.36 14.81 -2.51
C LEU A 71 -8.97 13.98 -1.39
N ARG A 72 -8.21 13.74 -0.32
CA ARG A 72 -8.69 13.00 0.87
C ARG A 72 -9.47 13.93 1.80
N GLU A 73 -10.49 14.56 1.24
CA GLU A 73 -11.30 15.60 1.86
C GLU A 73 -12.79 15.26 1.82
N ASP A 74 -13.57 16.08 2.50
CA ASP A 74 -15.03 16.06 2.40
C ASP A 74 -15.49 16.45 0.98
N GLN A 75 -16.73 16.09 0.64
CA GLN A 75 -17.22 16.19 -0.75
C GLN A 75 -17.47 17.63 -1.21
N ASP A 76 -17.77 18.52 -0.27
CA ASP A 76 -17.99 19.95 -0.48
C ASP A 76 -16.68 20.74 -0.64
N VAL A 77 -15.55 20.18 -0.22
CA VAL A 77 -14.21 20.77 -0.42
C VAL A 77 -13.77 20.60 -1.87
N GLN A 78 -13.91 21.65 -2.68
CA GLN A 78 -13.68 21.64 -4.13
C GLN A 78 -12.88 22.89 -4.57
N PRO A 79 -12.28 22.88 -5.77
CA PRO A 79 -11.74 24.10 -6.36
C PRO A 79 -12.81 25.20 -6.41
N GLY A 80 -12.49 26.38 -5.90
CA GLY A 80 -13.43 27.51 -5.80
C GLY A 80 -14.43 27.45 -4.64
N SER A 81 -14.40 26.43 -3.77
CA SER A 81 -15.28 26.33 -2.59
C SER A 81 -14.76 27.07 -1.36
N LYS A 82 -13.66 27.83 -1.48
CA LYS A 82 -13.05 28.55 -0.36
C LYS A 82 -14.05 29.52 0.26
N ASP A 83 -14.18 29.46 1.57
CA ASP A 83 -14.82 30.52 2.34
C ASP A 83 -13.87 31.73 2.40
N PRO A 84 -14.26 32.91 1.89
CA PRO A 84 -13.42 34.10 1.93
C PRO A 84 -13.03 34.55 3.35
N GLU A 85 -13.77 34.15 4.38
CA GLU A 85 -13.47 34.47 5.79
C GLU A 85 -12.46 33.50 6.42
N ARG A 86 -12.20 32.35 5.78
CA ARG A 86 -11.26 31.33 6.26
C ARG A 86 -9.92 31.42 5.55
N LEU A 87 -8.84 31.32 6.33
CA LEU A 87 -7.51 31.12 5.76
C LEU A 87 -7.38 29.71 5.20
N ARG A 88 -6.89 29.55 3.97
CA ARG A 88 -6.70 28.25 3.33
C ARG A 88 -5.23 27.88 3.23
N VAL A 89 -4.88 26.76 3.86
CA VAL A 89 -3.55 26.16 3.83
C VAL A 89 -3.58 24.92 2.93
N LEU A 90 -2.87 24.93 1.80
CA LEU A 90 -2.65 23.70 1.02
C LEU A 90 -1.42 22.97 1.54
N ILE A 91 -1.54 21.68 1.81
CA ILE A 91 -0.43 20.84 2.29
C ILE A 91 -0.07 19.84 1.20
N LEU A 92 1.11 20.00 0.63
CA LEU A 92 1.66 19.21 -0.46
C LEU A 92 2.68 18.20 0.06
N GLY A 93 2.68 16.99 -0.49
CA GLY A 93 3.71 15.98 -0.23
C GLY A 93 3.29 14.60 -0.70
N ASP A 94 3.88 13.59 -0.06
CA ASP A 94 3.80 12.20 -0.48
C ASP A 94 2.79 11.38 0.35
N SER A 95 3.14 10.13 0.69
CA SER A 95 2.37 9.24 1.55
C SER A 95 2.18 9.74 2.98
N PHE A 96 3.09 10.57 3.52
CA PHE A 96 2.90 11.14 4.86
C PHE A 96 1.74 12.13 4.87
N VAL A 97 1.69 13.03 3.90
CA VAL A 97 0.60 14.00 3.77
C VAL A 97 -0.70 13.30 3.42
N LEU A 98 -0.67 12.28 2.56
CA LEU A 98 -1.85 11.46 2.26
C LEU A 98 -2.47 10.80 3.50
N GLY A 99 -1.67 10.57 4.55
CA GLY A 99 -2.04 9.73 5.70
C GLY A 99 -2.07 8.26 5.34
N TYR A 100 -1.04 7.76 4.64
CA TYR A 100 -0.97 6.38 4.17
C TYR A 100 -1.13 5.32 5.27
N SER A 101 -0.67 5.63 6.48
CA SER A 101 -0.62 4.72 7.64
C SER A 101 -1.61 5.09 8.76
N VAL A 102 -2.37 6.18 8.62
CA VAL A 102 -3.27 6.70 9.67
C VAL A 102 -4.65 7.08 9.14
N GLN A 103 -5.66 6.95 10.00
CA GLN A 103 -7.00 7.48 9.74
C GLN A 103 -6.98 9.02 9.78
N ARG A 104 -7.94 9.67 9.11
CA ARG A 104 -8.00 11.14 8.97
C ARG A 104 -7.90 11.84 10.32
N GLU A 105 -8.67 11.41 11.32
CA GLU A 105 -8.68 12.00 12.66
C GLU A 105 -7.33 11.95 13.40
N ASN A 106 -6.38 11.14 12.92
CA ASN A 106 -5.03 11.01 13.47
C ASN A 106 -3.94 11.59 12.54
N LEU A 107 -4.32 12.10 11.37
CA LEU A 107 -3.42 12.71 10.41
C LEU A 107 -3.16 14.16 10.79
N PHE A 108 -1.90 14.60 10.70
CA PHE A 108 -1.53 15.96 11.10
C PHE A 108 -2.29 17.05 10.33
N VAL A 109 -2.68 16.80 9.07
CA VAL A 109 -3.48 17.71 8.24
C VAL A 109 -4.85 17.94 8.87
N ASP A 110 -5.61 16.87 9.15
CA ASP A 110 -6.93 16.98 9.76
C ASP A 110 -6.86 17.45 11.23
N ILE A 111 -5.77 17.15 11.95
CA ILE A 111 -5.54 17.70 13.30
C ILE A 111 -5.38 19.23 13.25
N LEU A 112 -4.67 19.75 12.25
CA LEU A 112 -4.54 21.20 12.04
C LEU A 112 -5.88 21.82 11.64
N ASP A 113 -6.60 21.21 10.69
CA ASP A 113 -7.93 21.65 10.25
C ASP A 113 -8.90 21.74 11.44
N ALA A 114 -8.99 20.68 12.24
CA ALA A 114 -9.83 20.64 13.42
C ALA A 114 -9.40 21.65 14.51
N ARG A 115 -8.10 21.94 14.63
CA ARG A 115 -7.57 22.92 15.59
C ARG A 115 -7.88 24.37 15.19
N TRP A 116 -7.90 24.66 13.90
CA TRP A 116 -8.19 26.00 13.39
C TRP A 116 -9.69 26.28 13.22
N GLY A 117 -10.50 25.25 12.96
CA GLY A 117 -11.96 25.36 12.90
C GLY A 117 -12.42 26.42 11.89
N ASP A 118 -13.24 27.37 12.36
CA ASP A 118 -13.82 28.41 11.50
C ASP A 118 -12.81 29.50 11.10
N GLU A 119 -11.58 29.50 11.62
CA GLU A 119 -10.58 30.52 11.28
C GLU A 119 -9.70 30.11 10.08
N ALA A 120 -9.45 28.82 9.89
CA ALA A 120 -8.68 28.31 8.77
C ALA A 120 -9.07 26.89 8.37
N GLU A 121 -8.74 26.50 7.14
CA GLU A 121 -8.86 25.13 6.61
C GLU A 121 -7.52 24.59 6.13
N ALA A 122 -7.24 23.32 6.44
CA ALA A 122 -6.06 22.61 5.98
C ALA A 122 -6.44 21.57 4.91
N ILE A 123 -5.95 21.74 3.69
CA ILE A 123 -6.32 20.90 2.55
C ILE A 123 -5.21 19.91 2.21
N ASN A 124 -5.57 18.63 2.22
CA ASN A 124 -4.67 17.52 1.92
C ASN A 124 -4.51 17.28 0.42
N VAL A 125 -3.33 17.65 -0.11
CA VAL A 125 -2.96 17.37 -1.50
C VAL A 125 -2.05 16.13 -1.64
N GLY A 126 -1.61 15.56 -0.52
CA GLY A 126 -0.66 14.44 -0.45
C GLY A 126 -1.01 13.25 -1.34
N THR A 127 -0.02 12.70 -2.05
CA THR A 127 -0.23 11.54 -2.94
C THR A 127 0.88 10.51 -2.78
N GLU A 128 0.52 9.24 -2.65
CA GLU A 128 1.50 8.17 -2.45
C GLU A 128 2.53 8.10 -3.60
N GLY A 129 3.81 8.05 -3.23
CA GLY A 129 4.94 7.93 -4.13
C GLY A 129 5.38 9.22 -4.83
N TRP A 130 4.68 10.34 -4.61
CA TRP A 130 5.13 11.62 -5.16
C TRP A 130 6.50 12.02 -4.58
N ALA A 131 7.26 12.72 -5.40
CA ALA A 131 8.40 13.52 -4.95
C ALA A 131 8.09 15.02 -5.18
N THR A 132 9.05 15.88 -4.82
CA THR A 132 8.90 17.33 -4.83
C THR A 132 8.55 17.86 -6.21
N ASP A 133 9.13 17.27 -7.27
CA ASP A 133 8.79 17.60 -8.65
C ASP A 133 7.29 17.44 -8.97
N GLN A 134 6.66 16.37 -8.51
CA GLN A 134 5.23 16.12 -8.73
C GLN A 134 4.34 17.03 -7.88
N ALA A 135 4.71 17.27 -6.63
CA ALA A 135 4.01 18.20 -5.75
C ALA A 135 4.00 19.63 -6.32
N VAL A 136 5.16 20.11 -6.80
CA VAL A 136 5.28 21.43 -7.42
C VAL A 136 4.57 21.49 -8.77
N ALA A 137 4.66 20.44 -9.59
CA ALA A 137 3.94 20.38 -10.86
C ALA A 137 2.42 20.44 -10.69
N TRP A 138 1.87 19.78 -9.66
CA TRP A 138 0.46 19.89 -9.31
C TRP A 138 0.09 21.32 -8.88
N LEU A 139 0.93 21.97 -8.07
CA LEU A 139 0.70 23.33 -7.60
C LEU A 139 0.69 24.33 -8.77
N GLU A 140 1.64 24.20 -9.71
CA GLU A 140 1.68 25.03 -10.91
C GLU A 140 0.44 24.90 -11.79
N SER A 141 -0.16 23.70 -11.89
CA SER A 141 -1.33 23.44 -12.73
C SER A 141 -2.67 23.71 -12.06
N GLU A 142 -2.80 23.37 -10.78
CA GLU A 142 -4.07 23.34 -10.05
C GLU A 142 -4.12 24.33 -8.89
N GLY A 143 -2.98 24.67 -8.28
CA GLY A 143 -2.89 25.38 -7.00
C GLY A 143 -3.71 26.66 -6.93
N SER A 144 -3.64 27.52 -7.96
CA SER A 144 -4.38 28.80 -7.97
C SER A 144 -5.90 28.63 -7.96
N LYS A 145 -6.43 27.50 -8.46
CA LYS A 145 -7.88 27.21 -8.43
C LYS A 145 -8.40 27.00 -7.01
N TRP A 146 -7.51 26.66 -6.09
CA TRP A 146 -7.83 26.46 -4.68
C TRP A 146 -7.73 27.72 -3.84
N GLN A 147 -7.15 28.81 -4.37
CA GLN A 147 -6.99 30.10 -3.68
C GLN A 147 -6.28 30.00 -2.32
N PRO A 148 -5.10 29.34 -2.24
CA PRO A 148 -4.34 29.26 -0.99
C PRO A 148 -3.87 30.63 -0.51
N ASP A 149 -3.89 30.83 0.81
CA ASP A 149 -3.14 31.91 1.46
C ASP A 149 -1.74 31.43 1.86
N VAL A 150 -1.64 30.14 2.22
CA VAL A 150 -0.40 29.47 2.62
C VAL A 150 -0.29 28.13 1.91
N VAL A 151 0.93 27.77 1.51
CA VAL A 151 1.29 26.44 1.02
C VAL A 151 2.37 25.84 1.91
N LEU A 152 2.13 24.62 2.39
CA LEU A 152 3.12 23.81 3.08
C LEU A 152 3.66 22.75 2.11
N LEU A 153 4.96 22.71 1.92
CA LEU A 153 5.63 21.59 1.25
C LEU A 153 6.23 20.67 2.32
N MET A 154 5.85 19.40 2.29
CA MET A 154 6.31 18.36 3.22
C MET A 154 7.16 17.33 2.48
N PRO A 155 8.41 17.64 2.07
CA PRO A 155 9.24 16.69 1.33
C PRO A 155 9.78 15.60 2.27
N TYR A 156 10.07 14.43 1.72
CA TYR A 156 10.69 13.32 2.46
C TYR A 156 12.02 12.89 1.83
N GLU A 157 12.78 12.03 2.51
CA GLU A 157 14.11 11.59 2.10
C GLU A 157 14.15 11.03 0.66
N ASN A 158 13.14 10.26 0.27
CA ASN A 158 13.07 9.61 -1.04
C ASN A 158 12.95 10.63 -2.19
N ASP A 159 12.30 11.78 -1.95
CA ASP A 159 12.15 12.85 -2.93
C ASP A 159 13.49 13.23 -3.56
N LEU A 160 14.56 13.34 -2.76
CA LEU A 160 15.88 13.75 -3.20
C LEU A 160 16.39 12.91 -4.37
N TYR A 161 16.28 11.58 -4.25
CA TYR A 161 16.64 10.67 -5.33
C TYR A 161 15.62 10.74 -6.45
N TRP A 162 14.32 10.69 -6.14
CA TRP A 162 13.28 10.58 -7.16
C TRP A 162 13.12 11.85 -8.01
N ASN A 163 13.52 13.03 -7.52
CA ASN A 163 13.62 14.28 -8.30
C ASN A 163 14.63 14.17 -9.46
N THR A 164 15.56 13.20 -9.40
CA THR A 164 16.56 12.95 -10.45
C THR A 164 16.09 11.97 -11.52
N GLN A 165 14.94 11.32 -11.32
CA GLN A 165 14.45 10.23 -12.16
C GLN A 165 13.32 10.68 -13.07
N GLU A 166 13.33 10.25 -14.33
CA GLU A 166 12.27 10.55 -15.30
C GLU A 166 11.06 9.61 -15.18
N GLN A 167 11.18 8.56 -14.36
CA GLN A 167 10.15 7.55 -14.17
C GLN A 167 10.18 6.98 -12.75
N TYR A 168 9.00 6.72 -12.20
CA TYR A 168 8.81 5.93 -11.00
C TYR A 168 8.13 4.63 -11.37
N THR A 169 8.84 3.51 -11.23
CA THR A 169 8.39 2.19 -11.71
C THR A 169 8.02 2.21 -13.20
N ARG A 170 6.74 2.30 -13.54
CA ARG A 170 6.23 2.40 -14.91
C ARG A 170 5.72 3.79 -15.29
N TYR A 171 5.51 4.68 -14.32
CA TYR A 171 4.90 5.98 -14.55
C TYR A 171 5.99 7.01 -14.82
N PRO A 172 5.88 7.82 -15.89
CA PRO A 172 6.77 8.94 -16.10
C PRO A 172 6.56 10.01 -15.02
N LYS A 173 7.57 10.85 -14.79
CA LYS A 173 7.54 11.96 -13.82
C LYS A 173 7.84 13.29 -14.51
N PRO A 174 7.31 14.43 -14.01
CA PRO A 174 7.79 15.74 -14.41
C PRO A 174 9.25 15.92 -13.97
N ARG A 175 10.00 16.79 -14.64
CA ARG A 175 11.40 17.08 -14.29
C ARG A 175 11.65 18.58 -14.31
N TYR A 176 12.40 19.06 -13.32
CA TYR A 176 12.82 20.46 -13.24
C TYR A 176 14.31 20.62 -13.56
N SER A 177 14.63 21.67 -14.32
CA SER A 177 16.01 22.14 -14.47
C SER A 177 16.48 22.86 -13.19
N GLU A 178 17.79 23.08 -13.06
CA GLU A 178 18.36 23.89 -11.96
C GLU A 178 17.85 25.35 -11.95
N LEU A 179 17.28 25.82 -13.07
CA LEU A 179 16.69 27.15 -13.18
C LEU A 179 15.22 27.20 -12.68
N GLY A 180 14.66 26.05 -12.29
CA GLY A 180 13.26 25.92 -11.88
C GLY A 180 12.29 25.85 -13.05
N GLU A 181 12.76 25.41 -14.22
CA GLU A 181 11.90 25.22 -15.39
C GLU A 181 11.45 23.77 -15.49
N ARG A 182 10.13 23.54 -15.53
CA ARG A 182 9.57 22.22 -15.79
C ARG A 182 9.76 21.83 -17.25
N SER A 183 10.14 20.57 -17.49
CA SER A 183 10.19 19.96 -18.82
C SER A 183 8.86 20.16 -19.55
N GLN A 184 8.92 20.66 -20.78
CA GLN A 184 7.73 20.97 -21.57
C GLN A 184 7.05 19.71 -22.10
N GLY A 185 5.71 19.77 -22.22
CA GLY A 185 4.88 18.69 -22.76
C GLY A 185 4.16 17.86 -21.69
N GLU A 186 3.13 17.14 -22.12
CA GLU A 186 2.42 16.18 -21.28
C GLU A 186 3.22 14.87 -21.15
N LEU A 187 3.12 14.26 -19.98
CA LEU A 187 3.68 12.94 -19.75
C LEU A 187 2.89 11.90 -20.56
N THR A 188 3.56 10.83 -20.98
CA THR A 188 2.94 9.80 -21.81
C THR A 188 2.32 8.69 -20.96
N ASP A 189 1.06 8.35 -21.22
CA ASP A 189 0.39 7.23 -20.53
C ASP A 189 1.16 5.92 -20.79
N PRO A 190 1.66 5.22 -19.74
CA PRO A 190 2.37 3.95 -19.90
C PRO A 190 1.44 2.79 -20.32
N GLY A 191 0.14 3.05 -20.48
CA GLY A 191 -0.88 2.11 -20.95
C GLY A 191 -1.38 1.18 -19.85
N ALA A 192 -1.90 0.03 -20.26
CA ALA A 192 -2.37 -0.97 -19.30
C ALA A 192 -1.22 -1.59 -18.50
N ALA A 193 -1.43 -1.79 -17.19
CA ALA A 193 -0.45 -2.48 -16.35
C ALA A 193 -0.12 -3.89 -16.91
N PRO A 194 1.11 -4.39 -16.71
CA PRO A 194 1.50 -5.73 -17.14
C PRO A 194 0.53 -6.81 -16.66
N LEU A 195 0.39 -7.90 -17.41
CA LEU A 195 -0.51 -9.01 -17.05
C LEU A 195 -0.28 -9.51 -15.62
N ARG A 196 0.99 -9.55 -15.20
CA ARG A 196 1.41 -9.91 -13.84
C ARG A 196 0.72 -9.08 -12.75
N ASP A 197 0.56 -7.78 -12.97
CA ASP A 197 0.01 -6.86 -11.97
C ASP A 197 -1.52 -6.77 -12.07
N ARG A 198 -2.12 -7.37 -13.10
CA ARG A 198 -3.56 -7.42 -13.33
C ARG A 198 -4.19 -8.78 -13.06
N SER A 199 -3.39 -9.85 -12.93
CA SER A 199 -3.86 -11.23 -12.68
C SER A 199 -3.31 -11.77 -11.36
N ALA A 200 -4.21 -12.37 -10.57
CA ALA A 200 -3.86 -13.08 -9.33
C ALA A 200 -2.94 -14.27 -9.62
N LEU A 201 -3.25 -15.05 -10.65
CA LEU A 201 -2.48 -16.22 -11.07
C LEU A 201 -1.10 -15.82 -11.61
N ALA A 202 -1.04 -14.84 -12.50
CA ALA A 202 0.21 -14.39 -13.11
C ALA A 202 1.19 -13.82 -12.07
N ARG A 203 0.69 -13.18 -11.01
CA ARG A 203 1.51 -12.65 -9.90
C ARG A 203 2.25 -13.73 -9.11
N LEU A 204 1.70 -14.95 -9.06
CA LEU A 204 2.33 -16.09 -8.38
C LEU A 204 3.42 -16.77 -9.21
N ILE A 205 3.29 -16.72 -10.54
CA ILE A 205 4.13 -17.49 -11.47
C ILE A 205 5.19 -16.60 -12.12
N LEU A 206 4.85 -15.36 -12.46
CA LEU A 206 5.73 -14.45 -13.17
C LEU A 206 6.63 -13.67 -12.20
N PRO A 207 7.95 -13.54 -12.51
CA PRO A 207 8.89 -12.79 -11.68
C PRO A 207 8.51 -11.30 -11.64
N LYS A 208 8.93 -10.60 -10.57
CA LYS A 208 8.75 -9.14 -10.47
C LYS A 208 9.35 -8.45 -11.69
N SER A 209 8.53 -7.67 -12.40
CA SER A 209 8.92 -6.97 -13.62
C SER A 209 9.84 -5.77 -13.35
N SER A 210 9.80 -5.21 -12.14
CA SER A 210 10.63 -4.09 -11.73
C SER A 210 11.13 -4.32 -10.30
N SER A 211 12.44 -4.31 -10.12
CA SER A 211 13.07 -4.04 -8.85
C SER A 211 13.41 -2.56 -8.81
N LEU A 212 13.24 -1.92 -7.66
CA LEU A 212 13.75 -0.57 -7.46
C LEU A 212 15.28 -0.55 -7.73
N PRO A 213 15.82 0.53 -8.31
CA PRO A 213 17.25 0.62 -8.60
C PRO A 213 18.09 0.42 -7.34
N ARG A 214 19.25 -0.20 -7.50
CA ARG A 214 20.20 -0.47 -6.40
C ARG A 214 21.56 0.10 -6.74
N ILE A 215 22.30 0.50 -5.71
CA ILE A 215 23.68 0.95 -5.82
C ILE A 215 24.57 0.12 -4.89
N GLU A 216 25.84 0.00 -5.27
CA GLU A 216 26.89 -0.60 -4.43
C GLU A 216 27.73 0.52 -3.82
N SER A 217 27.92 0.49 -2.50
CA SER A 217 28.75 1.46 -1.79
C SER A 217 29.48 0.80 -0.63
N LYS A 218 30.79 1.01 -0.54
CA LYS A 218 31.64 0.44 0.52
C LYS A 218 31.48 -1.07 0.74
N GLY A 219 31.17 -1.83 -0.33
CA GLY A 219 30.93 -3.28 -0.26
C GLY A 219 29.52 -3.70 0.19
N HIS A 220 28.60 -2.76 0.29
CA HIS A 220 27.20 -2.98 0.64
C HIS A 220 26.26 -2.62 -0.51
N SER A 221 25.24 -3.44 -0.71
CA SER A 221 24.17 -3.21 -1.68
C SER A 221 22.97 -2.57 -0.99
N LEU A 222 22.51 -1.42 -1.47
CA LEU A 222 21.34 -0.71 -0.96
C LEU A 222 20.45 -0.22 -2.11
N LEU A 223 19.20 0.16 -1.79
CA LEU A 223 18.36 0.87 -2.75
C LEU A 223 19.02 2.20 -3.11
N ALA A 224 18.92 2.60 -4.39
CA ALA A 224 19.54 3.81 -4.89
C ALA A 224 19.03 5.08 -4.18
N GLU A 225 17.76 5.07 -3.74
CA GLU A 225 17.16 6.18 -3.01
C GLU A 225 17.84 6.46 -1.67
N HIS A 226 18.29 5.43 -0.96
CA HIS A 226 19.04 5.58 0.30
C HIS A 226 20.49 6.07 0.09
N GLY A 227 20.94 6.24 -1.16
CA GLY A 227 22.24 6.83 -1.47
C GLY A 227 22.39 8.26 -0.94
N VAL A 228 21.27 8.96 -0.72
CA VAL A 228 21.20 10.33 -0.19
C VAL A 228 21.79 10.46 1.22
N LEU A 229 21.82 9.35 1.98
CA LEU A 229 22.38 9.27 3.33
C LEU A 229 23.91 9.19 3.35
N LEU A 230 24.53 8.90 2.20
CA LEU A 230 25.97 8.78 2.07
C LEU A 230 26.61 10.17 1.96
N ALA A 231 27.89 10.27 2.35
CA ALA A 231 28.67 11.48 2.12
C ALA A 231 28.59 11.93 0.65
N GLY A 232 28.37 13.23 0.43
CA GLY A 232 28.16 13.79 -0.90
C GLY A 232 26.82 13.42 -1.56
N GLY A 233 25.90 12.70 -0.90
CA GLY A 233 24.68 12.19 -1.53
C GLY A 233 24.90 10.93 -2.38
N GLY A 234 26.03 10.25 -2.17
CA GLY A 234 26.42 9.07 -2.94
C GLY A 234 26.68 9.39 -4.43
N PRO A 235 26.56 8.39 -5.33
CA PRO A 235 26.86 8.55 -6.75
C PRO A 235 26.04 9.63 -7.49
N ASN A 236 24.91 10.06 -6.92
CA ASN A 236 23.97 10.99 -7.57
C ASN A 236 23.95 12.39 -6.92
N GLY A 237 24.88 12.70 -6.00
CA GLY A 237 24.89 13.92 -5.19
C GLY A 237 24.61 15.22 -5.93
N ASP A 238 25.40 15.51 -6.97
CA ASP A 238 25.26 16.76 -7.74
C ASP A 238 23.94 16.83 -8.51
N ALA A 239 23.40 15.69 -8.96
CA ALA A 239 22.11 15.63 -9.62
C ALA A 239 20.97 15.84 -8.62
N ILE A 240 21.05 15.22 -7.43
CA ILE A 240 20.10 15.38 -6.33
C ILE A 240 19.98 16.86 -5.96
N ARG A 241 21.11 17.53 -5.74
CA ARG A 241 21.14 18.95 -5.39
C ARG A 241 20.50 19.81 -6.48
N ARG A 242 20.94 19.67 -7.73
CA ARG A 242 20.45 20.49 -8.86
C ARG A 242 18.96 20.32 -9.11
N HIS A 243 18.46 19.08 -9.13
CA HIS A 243 17.04 18.84 -9.43
C HIS A 243 16.13 19.22 -8.27
N THR A 244 16.52 18.93 -7.03
CA THR A 244 15.75 19.36 -5.85
C THR A 244 15.73 20.88 -5.72
N GLN A 245 16.86 21.55 -5.92
CA GLN A 245 16.92 23.01 -5.94
C GLN A 245 16.05 23.59 -7.06
N GLY A 246 16.05 22.98 -8.24
CA GLY A 246 15.15 23.32 -9.34
C GLY A 246 13.67 23.29 -8.92
N CYS A 247 13.22 22.22 -8.26
CA CYS A 247 11.85 22.13 -7.77
C CYS A 247 11.52 23.23 -6.74
N LEU A 248 12.42 23.49 -5.79
CA LEU A 248 12.24 24.52 -4.76
C LEU A 248 12.25 25.93 -5.34
N LYS A 249 13.07 26.18 -6.37
CA LYS A 249 13.08 27.43 -7.12
C LYS A 249 11.78 27.64 -7.89
N ALA A 250 11.24 26.59 -8.51
CA ALA A 250 9.94 26.65 -9.17
C ALA A 250 8.82 26.96 -8.16
N LEU A 251 8.86 26.36 -6.96
CA LEU A 251 7.95 26.67 -5.86
C LEU A 251 8.06 28.15 -5.43
N ALA A 252 9.28 28.66 -5.25
CA ALA A 252 9.52 30.06 -4.90
C ALA A 252 9.04 31.03 -6.00
N ASN A 253 9.28 30.71 -7.27
CA ASN A 253 8.80 31.49 -8.40
C ASN A 253 7.27 31.51 -8.47
N TRP A 254 6.62 30.37 -8.24
CA TRP A 254 5.17 30.27 -8.17
C TRP A 254 4.63 31.14 -7.03
N ALA A 255 5.19 31.01 -5.84
CA ALA A 255 4.82 31.79 -4.65
C ALA A 255 4.93 33.30 -4.88
N ALA A 256 6.03 33.76 -5.48
CA ALA A 256 6.23 35.17 -5.80
C ALA A 256 5.23 35.68 -6.86
N LYS A 257 4.85 34.82 -7.82
CA LYS A 257 3.88 35.16 -8.87
C LYS A 257 2.45 35.26 -8.33
N THR A 258 2.10 34.43 -7.36
CA THR A 258 0.75 34.35 -6.78
C THR A 258 0.60 35.13 -5.48
N ASP A 259 1.68 35.75 -4.98
CA ASP A 259 1.74 36.40 -3.68
C ASP A 259 1.30 35.47 -2.53
N THR A 260 1.75 34.21 -2.59
CA THR A 260 1.36 33.15 -1.64
C THR A 260 2.52 32.82 -0.70
N LYS A 261 2.24 32.70 0.60
CA LYS A 261 3.24 32.33 1.61
C LYS A 261 3.59 30.84 1.49
N VAL A 262 4.87 30.49 1.58
CA VAL A 262 5.33 29.09 1.50
C VAL A 262 6.21 28.74 2.69
N LEU A 263 5.92 27.61 3.33
CA LEU A 263 6.73 26.99 4.37
C LEU A 263 7.14 25.58 3.93
N VAL A 264 8.43 25.27 4.03
CA VAL A 264 8.98 23.93 3.77
C VAL A 264 9.29 23.23 5.09
N CYS A 265 8.69 22.06 5.31
CA CYS A 265 8.90 21.25 6.51
C CYS A 265 9.31 19.83 6.09
N PRO A 266 10.63 19.55 5.96
CA PRO A 266 11.09 18.22 5.60
C PRO A 266 10.74 17.23 6.70
N ILE A 267 10.03 16.15 6.34
CA ILE A 267 9.65 15.12 7.31
C ILE A 267 10.91 14.27 7.59
N PRO A 268 11.36 14.15 8.83
CA PRO A 268 12.52 13.34 9.15
C PRO A 268 12.20 11.86 9.02
N ALA A 269 13.19 11.07 8.63
CA ALA A 269 13.08 9.61 8.68
C ALA A 269 13.11 9.10 10.13
N HIS A 270 12.54 7.92 10.36
CA HIS A 270 12.63 7.24 11.66
C HIS A 270 14.09 7.13 12.15
N SER A 271 15.03 6.83 11.25
CA SER A 271 16.47 6.77 11.54
C SER A 271 17.11 8.11 11.93
N ALA A 272 16.48 9.24 11.62
CA ALA A 272 16.94 10.57 12.03
C ALA A 272 16.41 10.99 13.41
N VAL A 273 15.40 10.28 13.93
CA VAL A 273 14.77 10.56 15.23
C VAL A 273 15.18 9.53 16.29
N ASP A 274 15.26 8.25 15.92
CA ASP A 274 15.61 7.15 16.82
C ASP A 274 16.98 6.57 16.45
N GLU A 275 18.00 6.94 17.22
CA GLU A 275 19.38 6.45 17.03
C GLU A 275 19.50 4.94 17.30
N THR A 276 18.65 4.36 18.16
CA THR A 276 18.61 2.91 18.40
C THR A 276 18.08 2.20 17.16
N TYR A 277 16.96 2.68 16.60
CA TYR A 277 16.44 2.18 15.32
C TYR A 277 17.47 2.31 14.19
N ALA A 278 18.13 3.46 14.08
CA ALA A 278 19.18 3.69 13.08
C ALA A 278 20.29 2.63 13.15
N ARG A 279 20.81 2.37 14.36
CA ARG A 279 21.92 1.44 14.60
C ARG A 279 21.53 -0.03 14.50
N GLU A 280 20.37 -0.40 15.03
CA GLU A 280 20.00 -1.81 15.24
C GLU A 280 19.10 -2.37 14.14
N VAL A 281 18.38 -1.50 13.42
CA VAL A 281 17.41 -1.90 12.40
C VAL A 281 17.79 -1.34 11.03
N PHE A 282 17.91 -0.02 10.90
CA PHE A 282 18.00 0.63 9.60
C PHE A 282 19.32 0.30 8.88
N GLY A 283 20.47 0.54 9.49
CA GLY A 283 21.77 0.16 8.92
C GLY A 283 21.87 -1.34 8.58
N PRO A 284 21.60 -2.24 9.56
CA PRO A 284 21.68 -3.68 9.34
C PRO A 284 20.71 -4.24 8.31
N ARG A 285 19.44 -3.79 8.30
CA ARG A 285 18.37 -4.41 7.48
C ARG A 285 18.02 -3.62 6.23
N VAL A 286 18.09 -2.29 6.27
CA VAL A 286 17.65 -1.41 5.17
C VAL A 286 18.84 -1.01 4.28
N LEU A 287 19.99 -0.72 4.88
CA LEU A 287 21.21 -0.30 4.18
C LEU A 287 22.19 -1.46 3.89
N GLY A 288 21.70 -2.70 3.90
CA GLY A 288 22.51 -3.86 3.51
C GLY A 288 23.68 -4.16 4.46
N GLY A 289 23.52 -3.90 5.77
CA GLY A 289 24.56 -4.17 6.76
C GLY A 289 25.54 -3.01 6.96
N MET A 290 25.22 -1.82 6.45
CA MET A 290 26.14 -0.68 6.44
C MET A 290 26.41 -0.16 7.88
N PRO A 291 27.68 0.03 8.29
CA PRO A 291 28.03 0.53 9.62
C PRO A 291 27.48 1.93 9.89
N ARG A 292 27.03 2.20 11.12
CA ARG A 292 26.39 3.47 11.51
C ARG A 292 27.22 4.71 11.17
N ASP A 293 28.54 4.67 11.35
CA ASP A 293 29.44 5.82 11.10
C ASP A 293 29.69 6.10 9.61
N SER A 294 29.14 5.29 8.72
CA SER A 294 29.41 5.39 7.28
C SER A 294 28.34 6.11 6.48
N TRP A 295 27.26 6.53 7.14
CA TRP A 295 26.10 7.26 6.61
C TRP A 295 25.53 8.20 7.69
N ASP A 296 24.72 9.16 7.27
CA ASP A 296 24.13 10.18 8.14
C ASP A 296 22.62 10.31 7.88
N ALA A 297 21.82 10.00 8.91
CA ALA A 297 20.37 10.06 8.88
C ALA A 297 19.80 11.49 8.79
N ASN A 298 20.57 12.49 9.22
CA ASN A 298 20.15 13.89 9.26
C ASN A 298 20.30 14.59 7.91
N ARG A 299 21.22 14.08 7.08
CA ARG A 299 21.62 14.67 5.82
C ARG A 299 20.46 15.01 4.86
N PRO A 300 19.41 14.18 4.70
CA PRO A 300 18.30 14.52 3.83
C PRO A 300 17.54 15.76 4.30
N VAL A 301 17.22 15.84 5.60
CA VAL A 301 16.52 16.99 6.21
C VAL A 301 17.39 18.24 6.08
N ASP A 302 18.67 18.14 6.44
CA ASP A 302 19.61 19.26 6.35
C ASP A 302 19.71 19.82 4.92
N LEU A 303 19.76 18.92 3.92
CA LEU A 303 19.83 19.33 2.52
C LEU A 303 18.56 20.05 2.06
N PHE A 304 17.36 19.58 2.45
CA PHE A 304 16.13 20.29 2.12
C PHE A 304 16.07 21.67 2.77
N LEU A 305 16.42 21.78 4.05
CA LEU A 305 16.44 23.06 4.76
C LEU A 305 17.44 24.03 4.10
N GLU A 306 18.64 23.55 3.79
CA GLU A 306 19.68 24.32 3.09
C GLU A 306 19.18 24.85 1.74
N LEU A 307 18.62 23.97 0.90
CA LEU A 307 18.18 24.35 -0.44
C LEU A 307 16.94 25.24 -0.43
N ALA A 308 16.00 25.01 0.48
CA ALA A 308 14.81 25.85 0.62
C ALA A 308 15.20 27.27 1.07
N ALA A 309 16.10 27.37 2.07
CA ALA A 309 16.62 28.66 2.52
C ALA A 309 17.40 29.39 1.42
N ALA A 310 18.16 28.66 0.59
CA ALA A 310 18.89 29.24 -0.55
C ALA A 310 17.95 29.87 -1.60
N GLU A 311 16.74 29.34 -1.76
CA GLU A 311 15.70 29.91 -2.63
C GLU A 311 14.80 30.93 -1.90
N GLY A 312 15.13 31.30 -0.66
CA GLY A 312 14.39 32.30 0.12
C GLY A 312 13.05 31.82 0.69
N LEU A 313 12.81 30.51 0.74
CA LEU A 313 11.61 29.92 1.32
C LEU A 313 11.72 29.85 2.85
N ALA A 314 10.60 30.04 3.57
CA ALA A 314 10.56 29.78 5.00
C ALA A 314 10.68 28.28 5.26
N THR A 315 11.31 27.91 6.38
CA THR A 315 11.58 26.52 6.72
C THR A 315 11.33 26.23 8.19
N VAL A 316 10.92 25.00 8.51
CA VAL A 316 10.83 24.50 9.89
C VAL A 316 11.37 23.08 9.98
N ASP A 317 12.06 22.78 11.09
CA ASP A 317 12.66 21.48 11.35
C ASP A 317 11.93 20.79 12.52
N PRO A 318 11.16 19.71 12.25
CA PRO A 318 10.40 19.02 13.29
C PRO A 318 11.23 17.97 14.06
N ARG A 319 12.52 17.75 13.73
CA ARG A 319 13.33 16.68 14.35
C ARG A 319 13.37 16.79 15.87
N GLN A 320 13.65 17.97 16.39
CA GLN A 320 13.80 18.14 17.85
C GLN A 320 12.51 17.79 18.59
N ALA A 321 11.35 18.15 18.06
CA ALA A 321 10.07 17.83 18.69
C ALA A 321 9.78 16.32 18.68
N LEU A 322 10.10 15.63 17.58
CA LEU A 322 9.94 14.19 17.47
C LEU A 322 10.93 13.42 18.36
N ILE A 323 12.16 13.91 18.49
CA ILE A 323 13.16 13.37 19.43
C ILE A 323 12.66 13.53 20.86
N THR A 324 12.18 14.72 21.24
CA THR A 324 11.63 14.96 22.58
C THR A 324 10.42 14.05 22.88
N SER A 325 9.56 13.79 21.89
CA SER A 325 8.44 12.84 22.04
C SER A 325 8.94 11.43 22.36
N LEU A 326 9.96 10.96 21.64
CA LEU A 326 10.61 9.67 21.89
C LEU A 326 11.26 9.61 23.29
N GLU A 327 11.99 10.64 23.69
CA GLU A 327 12.64 10.74 25.01
C GLU A 327 11.62 10.70 26.16
N ASN A 328 10.41 11.20 25.92
CA ASN A 328 9.29 11.13 26.87
C ASN A 328 8.55 9.77 26.85
N GLY A 329 9.01 8.81 26.06
CA GLY A 329 8.41 7.47 25.94
C GLY A 329 7.21 7.40 25.00
N GLU A 330 6.95 8.46 24.23
CA GLU A 330 5.90 8.50 23.23
C GLU A 330 6.50 8.19 21.84
N GLN A 331 6.44 6.92 21.42
CA GLN A 331 7.01 6.50 20.12
C GLN A 331 6.31 7.22 18.96
N PRO A 332 7.01 8.00 18.11
CA PRO A 332 6.36 8.76 17.03
C PRO A 332 6.21 7.98 15.71
N TYR A 333 6.87 6.82 15.58
CA TYR A 333 6.83 5.96 14.40
C TYR A 333 6.22 4.59 14.71
N PHE A 334 5.82 3.87 13.66
CA PHE A 334 5.56 2.45 13.79
C PHE A 334 6.85 1.65 14.00
N SER A 335 6.73 0.39 14.44
CA SER A 335 7.87 -0.47 14.76
C SER A 335 8.43 -1.19 13.54
N ILE A 336 7.54 -1.56 12.60
CA ILE A 336 7.88 -2.26 11.35
C ILE A 336 7.84 -1.28 10.17
N ASP A 337 6.77 -0.51 10.07
CA ASP A 337 6.58 0.54 9.09
C ASP A 337 7.33 1.81 9.49
N TRP A 338 7.85 2.55 8.50
CA TRP A 338 8.70 3.72 8.70
C TRP A 338 7.91 5.04 8.71
N HIS A 339 6.59 5.01 8.48
CA HIS A 339 5.74 6.19 8.56
C HIS A 339 5.49 6.62 10.02
N LEU A 340 5.13 7.89 10.19
CA LEU A 340 4.63 8.42 11.46
C LEU A 340 3.36 7.66 11.86
N ASN A 341 3.25 7.36 13.15
CA ASN A 341 2.03 6.83 13.75
C ASN A 341 1.13 8.01 14.23
N PRO A 342 -0.03 7.76 14.88
CA PRO A 342 -0.87 8.84 15.41
C PRO A 342 -0.16 9.83 16.34
N VAL A 343 0.79 9.37 17.17
CA VAL A 343 1.58 10.23 18.06
C VAL A 343 2.49 11.14 17.24
N GLY A 344 3.24 10.59 16.30
CA GLY A 344 4.14 11.37 15.44
C GLY A 344 3.41 12.43 14.61
N ASN A 345 2.22 12.09 14.10
CA ASN A 345 1.35 13.04 13.40
C ASN A 345 0.88 14.17 14.32
N LYS A 346 0.52 13.87 15.56
CA LYS A 346 0.14 14.89 16.56
C LYS A 346 1.29 15.84 16.89
N VAL A 347 2.52 15.31 17.05
CA VAL A 347 3.72 16.11 17.28
C VAL A 347 3.99 17.03 16.08
N LEU A 348 3.91 16.49 14.86
CA LEU A 348 4.12 17.25 13.64
C LEU A 348 3.07 18.37 13.47
N ALA A 349 1.80 18.10 13.77
CA ALA A 349 0.74 19.11 13.78
C ALA A 349 1.05 20.25 14.77
N GLY A 350 1.57 19.91 15.95
CA GLY A 350 2.01 20.91 16.94
C GLY A 350 3.10 21.83 16.41
N VAL A 351 4.17 21.26 15.85
CA VAL A 351 5.29 22.02 15.27
C VAL A 351 4.81 22.96 14.16
N LEU A 352 3.98 22.45 13.25
CA LEU A 352 3.47 23.25 12.13
C LEU A 352 2.56 24.39 12.61
N HIS A 353 1.69 24.12 13.58
CA HIS A 353 0.83 25.15 14.16
C HIS A 353 1.66 26.25 14.84
N ASP A 354 2.59 25.87 15.71
CA ASP A 354 3.40 26.82 16.47
C ASP A 354 4.27 27.68 15.54
N GLU A 355 4.82 27.10 14.46
CA GLU A 355 5.59 27.83 13.49
C GLU A 355 4.73 28.79 12.64
N LEU A 356 3.55 28.35 12.20
CA LEU A 356 2.65 29.22 11.44
C LEU A 356 2.12 30.38 12.29
N ALA A 357 1.86 30.15 13.58
CA ALA A 357 1.52 31.20 14.53
C ALA A 357 2.71 32.15 14.74
N ARG A 358 3.93 31.63 14.91
CA ARG A 358 5.17 32.43 15.04
C ARG A 358 5.41 33.35 13.83
N LEU A 359 5.01 32.91 12.64
CA LEU A 359 5.13 33.66 11.40
C LEU A 359 3.95 34.62 11.16
N ASP A 360 2.89 34.58 11.97
CA ASP A 360 1.61 35.30 11.73
C ASP A 360 0.94 34.87 10.40
N TRP A 361 1.01 33.56 10.12
CA TRP A 361 0.53 32.94 8.88
C TRP A 361 -0.67 32.00 9.11
N ALA A 362 -0.99 31.69 10.36
CA ALA A 362 -2.18 30.95 10.75
C ALA A 362 -2.68 31.45 12.12
N PRO A 363 -3.98 31.28 12.42
CA PRO A 363 -4.55 31.66 13.71
C PRO A 363 -3.95 30.85 14.88
N GLU A 364 -3.91 31.46 16.07
CA GLU A 364 -3.50 30.81 17.34
C GLU A 364 -4.46 29.65 17.72
N GLY A 365 -5.68 29.64 17.17
CA GLY A 365 -6.69 28.60 17.31
C GLY A 365 -7.55 28.74 18.56
N THR A 366 -8.80 28.28 18.50
CA THR A 366 -9.67 28.18 19.68
C THR A 366 -9.28 26.97 20.52
N HIS A 367 -9.11 27.15 21.84
CA HIS A 367 -8.81 26.07 22.77
C HIS A 367 -9.97 25.05 22.84
N GLY A 368 -9.94 24.05 21.97
CA GLY A 368 -10.90 22.96 21.98
C GLY A 368 -10.42 21.82 21.11
N ALA A 369 -9.60 20.94 21.66
CA ALA A 369 -9.31 19.65 21.05
C ALA A 369 -10.63 18.85 20.99
N THR A 370 -11.38 19.02 19.91
CA THR A 370 -12.57 18.21 19.65
C THR A 370 -12.07 16.85 19.21
N THR A 371 -11.95 15.93 20.16
CA THR A 371 -11.73 14.52 19.87
C THR A 371 -12.89 14.03 19.01
N LEU A 372 -12.64 13.79 17.72
CA LEU A 372 -13.60 13.13 16.86
C LEU A 372 -13.92 11.74 17.45
N PRO A 373 -15.21 11.34 17.45
CA PRO A 373 -15.60 10.05 17.98
C PRO A 373 -14.96 8.94 17.14
N ALA A 374 -14.30 7.99 17.83
CA ALA A 374 -13.76 6.81 17.19
C ALA A 374 -14.87 6.08 16.42
N PRO A 375 -14.61 5.59 15.20
CA PRO A 375 -15.61 4.82 14.47
C PRO A 375 -16.02 3.60 15.31
N GLU A 376 -17.33 3.34 15.36
CA GLU A 376 -17.86 2.10 15.92
C GLU A 376 -17.27 0.93 15.14
N LYS A 377 -16.23 0.31 15.71
CA LYS A 377 -15.75 -0.99 15.25
C LYS A 377 -16.94 -1.92 15.34
N SER A 378 -17.38 -2.44 14.19
CA SER A 378 -18.36 -3.53 14.20
C SER A 378 -17.84 -4.62 15.14
N PRO A 379 -18.64 -5.08 16.11
CA PRO A 379 -18.16 -5.98 17.17
C PRO A 379 -17.70 -7.34 16.63
N LEU A 380 -18.00 -7.65 15.37
CA LEU A 380 -17.67 -8.90 14.70
C LEU A 380 -16.93 -8.64 13.40
N SER A 381 -15.77 -9.28 13.23
CA SER A 381 -14.99 -9.24 11.99
C SER A 381 -15.72 -9.97 10.85
N THR A 382 -15.41 -9.64 9.59
CA THR A 382 -15.99 -10.30 8.41
C THR A 382 -15.86 -11.84 8.45
N PRO A 383 -14.73 -12.44 8.88
CA PRO A 383 -14.63 -13.88 9.06
C PRO A 383 -15.57 -14.43 10.14
N ALA A 384 -15.81 -13.69 11.23
CA ALA A 384 -16.73 -14.10 12.28
C ALA A 384 -18.19 -14.11 11.79
N LEU A 385 -18.59 -13.11 11.00
CA LEU A 385 -19.92 -13.08 10.36
C LEU A 385 -20.11 -14.25 9.39
N LEU A 386 -19.10 -14.55 8.57
CA LEU A 386 -19.14 -15.69 7.64
C LEU A 386 -19.21 -17.02 8.39
N TYR A 387 -18.43 -17.18 9.47
CA TYR A 387 -18.46 -18.36 10.32
C TYR A 387 -19.87 -18.59 10.90
N LEU A 388 -20.49 -17.56 11.47
CA LEU A 388 -21.84 -17.64 12.03
C LEU A 388 -22.89 -17.99 10.96
N LEU A 389 -22.80 -17.39 9.77
CA LEU A 389 -23.66 -17.70 8.63
C LEU A 389 -23.53 -19.18 8.22
N LEU A 390 -22.30 -19.68 8.08
CA LEU A 390 -22.03 -21.06 7.67
C LEU A 390 -22.49 -22.07 8.72
N VAL A 391 -22.25 -21.82 10.01
CA VAL A 391 -22.77 -22.67 11.10
C VAL A 391 -24.29 -22.75 11.03
N THR A 392 -24.94 -21.62 10.74
CA THR A 392 -26.41 -21.54 10.65
C THR A 392 -26.93 -22.32 9.45
N VAL A 393 -26.38 -22.07 8.25
CA VAL A 393 -26.82 -22.70 7.01
C VAL A 393 -26.52 -24.21 7.01
N LEU A 394 -25.28 -24.60 7.28
CA LEU A 394 -24.85 -26.00 7.27
C LEU A 394 -25.45 -26.78 8.43
N GLY A 395 -25.60 -26.18 9.61
CA GLY A 395 -26.29 -26.79 10.74
C GLY A 395 -27.77 -27.04 10.45
N THR A 396 -28.44 -26.12 9.73
CA THR A 396 -29.83 -26.31 9.28
C THR A 396 -29.94 -27.47 8.28
N ILE A 397 -29.02 -27.54 7.31
CA ILE A 397 -28.98 -28.62 6.32
C ILE A 397 -28.71 -29.97 7.00
N TYR A 398 -27.75 -30.04 7.91
CA TYR A 398 -27.40 -31.25 8.65
C TYR A 398 -28.58 -31.75 9.48
N CYS A 399 -29.27 -30.87 10.22
CA CYS A 399 -30.48 -31.23 10.97
C CYS A 399 -31.58 -31.84 10.08
N ARG A 400 -31.72 -31.36 8.84
CA ARG A 400 -32.73 -31.88 7.90
C ARG A 400 -32.34 -33.23 7.31
N LEU A 401 -31.06 -33.46 7.04
CA LEU A 401 -30.56 -34.71 6.47
C LEU A 401 -30.45 -35.82 7.53
N TYR A 402 -30.23 -35.44 8.80
CA TYR A 402 -30.09 -36.37 9.93
C TYR A 402 -31.12 -36.06 11.03
N PRO A 403 -32.43 -36.33 10.79
CA PRO A 403 -33.51 -35.97 11.72
C PRO A 403 -33.45 -36.71 13.07
N GLN A 404 -32.63 -37.75 13.18
CA GLN A 404 -32.38 -38.50 14.42
C GLN A 404 -31.37 -37.78 15.35
N GLU A 405 -30.60 -36.82 14.84
CA GLU A 405 -29.62 -36.07 15.63
C GLU A 405 -30.25 -34.87 16.35
N LYS A 406 -29.85 -34.64 17.60
CA LYS A 406 -30.36 -33.50 18.37
C LYS A 406 -29.84 -32.18 17.77
N PRO A 407 -30.69 -31.16 17.55
CA PRO A 407 -30.28 -29.91 16.89
C PRO A 407 -29.06 -29.26 17.53
N LEU A 408 -29.02 -29.17 18.87
CA LEU A 408 -27.88 -28.59 19.59
C LEU A 408 -26.54 -29.28 19.28
N ARG A 409 -26.58 -30.62 19.14
CA ARG A 409 -25.41 -31.43 18.81
C ARG A 409 -25.01 -31.27 17.35
N ALA A 410 -25.98 -31.18 16.44
CA ALA A 410 -25.75 -30.92 15.02
C ALA A 410 -25.06 -29.57 14.79
N TYR A 411 -25.59 -28.48 15.34
CA TYR A 411 -24.96 -27.16 15.27
C TYR A 411 -23.59 -27.13 15.96
N GLY A 412 -23.45 -27.83 17.10
CA GLY A 412 -22.16 -27.94 17.79
C GLY A 412 -21.09 -28.67 16.98
N LEU A 413 -21.44 -29.77 16.29
CA LEU A 413 -20.53 -30.51 15.42
C LEU A 413 -20.11 -29.69 14.19
N VAL A 414 -21.08 -29.04 13.53
CA VAL A 414 -20.81 -28.15 12.39
C VAL A 414 -19.95 -26.97 12.82
N GLY A 415 -20.24 -26.35 13.96
CA GLY A 415 -19.45 -25.28 14.56
C GLY A 415 -18.03 -25.71 14.87
N ALA A 416 -17.84 -26.84 15.55
CA ALA A 416 -16.51 -27.35 15.87
C ALA A 416 -15.67 -27.64 14.61
N LEU A 417 -16.29 -28.21 13.57
CA LEU A 417 -15.62 -28.50 12.30
C LEU A 417 -15.23 -27.23 11.55
N LEU A 418 -16.16 -26.28 11.40
CA LEU A 418 -15.86 -24.98 10.81
C LEU A 418 -14.83 -24.21 11.63
N GLY A 419 -14.86 -24.33 12.96
CA GLY A 419 -13.92 -23.68 13.86
C GLY A 419 -12.50 -24.20 13.69
N LEU A 420 -12.35 -25.52 13.49
CA LEU A 420 -11.09 -26.14 13.14
C LEU A 420 -10.57 -25.65 11.78
N VAL A 421 -11.44 -25.57 10.77
CA VAL A 421 -11.09 -25.10 9.42
C VAL A 421 -10.66 -23.62 9.46
N PHE A 422 -11.48 -22.75 10.04
CA PHE A 422 -11.17 -21.33 10.17
C PHE A 422 -9.92 -21.12 11.02
N GLY A 423 -9.74 -21.88 12.11
CA GLY A 423 -8.53 -21.85 12.94
C GLY A 423 -7.28 -22.26 12.16
N LEU A 424 -7.36 -23.28 11.31
CA LEU A 424 -6.24 -23.69 10.45
C LEU A 424 -5.93 -22.64 9.38
N VAL A 425 -6.94 -22.07 8.72
CA VAL A 425 -6.76 -21.06 7.66
C VAL A 425 -6.25 -19.74 8.24
N LEU A 426 -6.93 -19.21 9.26
CA LEU A 426 -6.53 -17.96 9.91
C LEU A 426 -5.21 -18.13 10.67
N GLY A 427 -5.00 -19.29 11.31
CA GLY A 427 -3.75 -19.61 12.00
C GLY A 427 -2.57 -19.80 11.04
N SER A 428 -2.77 -20.41 9.87
CA SER A 428 -1.72 -20.52 8.85
C SER A 428 -1.44 -19.18 8.16
N ALA A 429 -2.47 -18.34 7.93
CA ALA A 429 -2.27 -16.97 7.47
C ALA A 429 -1.48 -16.15 8.51
N ALA A 430 -1.88 -16.19 9.78
CA ALA A 430 -1.17 -15.53 10.87
C ALA A 430 0.27 -16.06 11.05
N LEU A 431 0.50 -17.35 10.83
CA LEU A 431 1.84 -17.96 10.89
C LEU A 431 2.70 -17.56 9.69
N LEU A 432 2.12 -17.41 8.50
CA LEU A 432 2.83 -16.85 7.33
C LEU A 432 3.12 -15.37 7.54
N ASP A 433 2.25 -14.67 8.25
CA ASP A 433 2.51 -13.33 8.79
C ASP A 433 3.56 -13.35 9.92
N ILE A 434 3.91 -14.51 10.46
CA ILE A 434 5.10 -14.77 11.26
C ILE A 434 6.42 -14.37 10.58
N LEU A 435 6.50 -14.88 9.35
CA LEU A 435 7.75 -15.30 8.76
C LEU A 435 8.32 -14.21 7.84
N PRO A 436 9.67 -14.15 7.72
CA PRO A 436 10.30 -13.36 6.67
C PRO A 436 9.73 -13.74 5.29
N PRO A 437 9.50 -12.79 4.37
CA PRO A 437 8.79 -13.04 3.11
C PRO A 437 9.41 -14.16 2.24
N ASP A 438 10.73 -14.31 2.30
CA ASP A 438 11.46 -15.35 1.56
C ASP A 438 11.22 -16.74 2.15
N LEU A 439 11.23 -16.84 3.48
CA LEU A 439 10.96 -18.08 4.19
C LEU A 439 9.49 -18.48 4.08
N GLY A 440 8.57 -17.51 4.16
CA GLY A 440 7.15 -17.71 3.91
C GLY A 440 6.89 -18.31 2.53
N ARG A 441 7.53 -17.78 1.48
CA ARG A 441 7.41 -18.33 0.11
C ARG A 441 7.93 -19.76 -0.01
N VAL A 442 9.10 -20.05 0.56
CA VAL A 442 9.67 -21.40 0.55
C VAL A 442 8.74 -22.36 1.29
N LEU A 443 8.28 -21.99 2.48
CA LEU A 443 7.38 -22.80 3.28
C LEU A 443 6.05 -23.05 2.57
N SER A 444 5.41 -22.03 2.01
CA SER A 444 4.18 -22.18 1.22
C SER A 444 4.39 -23.12 0.03
N THR A 445 5.51 -23.00 -0.68
CA THR A 445 5.84 -23.87 -1.81
C THR A 445 6.03 -25.32 -1.37
N VAL A 446 6.78 -25.54 -0.28
CA VAL A 446 6.99 -26.87 0.30
C VAL A 446 5.66 -27.50 0.75
N VAL A 447 4.80 -26.73 1.40
CA VAL A 447 3.47 -27.20 1.84
C VAL A 447 2.59 -27.57 0.64
N VAL A 448 2.55 -26.74 -0.41
CA VAL A 448 1.79 -27.05 -1.64
C VAL A 448 2.33 -28.31 -2.30
N LEU A 449 3.64 -28.45 -2.45
CA LEU A 449 4.26 -29.65 -3.03
C LEU A 449 4.01 -30.90 -2.18
N ALA A 450 4.06 -30.77 -0.85
CA ALA A 450 3.74 -31.86 0.07
C ALA A 450 2.27 -32.27 -0.03
N LEU A 451 1.35 -31.31 -0.15
CA LEU A 451 -0.08 -31.58 -0.31
C LEU A 451 -0.37 -32.26 -1.66
N LEU A 452 0.20 -31.74 -2.75
CA LEU A 452 0.07 -32.35 -4.08
C LEU A 452 0.67 -33.76 -4.11
N GLY A 453 1.84 -33.94 -3.49
CA GLY A 453 2.48 -35.25 -3.33
C GLY A 453 1.62 -36.22 -2.50
N PHE A 454 1.03 -35.74 -1.41
CA PHE A 454 0.10 -36.53 -0.58
C PHE A 454 -1.16 -36.95 -1.35
N ILE A 455 -1.77 -36.02 -2.11
CA ILE A 455 -2.94 -36.31 -2.96
C ILE A 455 -2.56 -37.35 -4.02
N ALA A 456 -1.44 -37.16 -4.73
CA ALA A 456 -0.98 -38.10 -5.75
C ALA A 456 -0.69 -39.48 -5.15
N TRP A 457 -0.04 -39.54 -3.98
CA TRP A 457 0.23 -40.78 -3.26
C TRP A 457 -1.06 -41.51 -2.85
N LYS A 458 -2.05 -40.79 -2.33
CA LYS A 458 -3.36 -41.37 -1.96
C LYS A 458 -4.19 -41.81 -3.17
N LEU A 459 -4.06 -41.13 -4.31
CA LEU A 459 -4.70 -41.55 -5.55
C LEU A 459 -4.04 -42.79 -6.15
N GLY A 460 -2.72 -42.95 -5.97
CA GLY A 460 -1.97 -44.12 -6.45
C GLY A 460 -2.20 -44.38 -7.94
N ASP A 461 -2.51 -45.62 -8.30
CA ASP A 461 -2.75 -46.04 -9.69
C ASP A 461 -3.91 -45.30 -10.37
N ARG A 462 -4.79 -44.67 -9.59
CA ARG A 462 -5.93 -43.90 -10.14
C ARG A 462 -5.46 -42.66 -10.90
N VAL A 463 -4.27 -42.12 -10.61
CA VAL A 463 -3.68 -41.03 -11.40
C VAL A 463 -3.50 -41.45 -12.86
N THR A 464 -3.02 -42.67 -13.08
CA THR A 464 -2.85 -43.25 -14.42
C THR A 464 -4.20 -43.48 -15.11
N ILE A 465 -5.23 -43.88 -14.36
CA ILE A 465 -6.60 -44.04 -14.86
C ILE A 465 -7.19 -42.69 -15.27
N ILE A 466 -7.06 -41.67 -14.42
CA ILE A 466 -7.50 -40.29 -14.69
C ILE A 466 -6.84 -39.77 -15.97
N ALA A 467 -5.52 -39.93 -16.09
CA ALA A 467 -4.77 -39.56 -17.30
C ALA A 467 -5.25 -40.34 -18.54
N GLY A 468 -5.53 -41.64 -18.39
CA GLY A 468 -6.07 -42.49 -19.46
C GLY A 468 -7.46 -42.07 -19.93
N VAL A 469 -8.36 -41.72 -19.00
CA VAL A 469 -9.72 -41.23 -19.30
C VAL A 469 -9.66 -39.87 -19.99
N MET A 470 -8.88 -38.94 -19.46
CA MET A 470 -8.65 -37.64 -20.11
C MET A 470 -8.09 -37.82 -21.54
N GLY A 471 -7.09 -38.68 -21.69
CA GLY A 471 -6.51 -39.00 -23.00
C GLY A 471 -7.49 -39.70 -23.95
N ALA A 472 -8.43 -40.48 -23.45
CA ALA A 472 -9.48 -41.11 -24.26
C ALA A 472 -10.49 -40.08 -24.79
N PHE A 473 -10.93 -39.14 -23.95
CA PHE A 473 -11.85 -38.06 -24.35
C PHE A 473 -11.22 -37.15 -25.41
N ILE A 474 -9.94 -36.80 -25.23
CA ILE A 474 -9.18 -36.01 -26.20
C ILE A 474 -9.07 -36.77 -27.54
N ARG A 475 -8.69 -38.06 -27.52
CA ARG A 475 -8.53 -38.86 -28.75
C ARG A 475 -9.85 -39.10 -29.49
N ARG A 476 -10.97 -39.18 -28.77
CA ARG A 476 -12.32 -39.38 -29.35
C ARG A 476 -12.98 -38.09 -29.81
N GLY A 477 -12.37 -36.92 -29.56
CA GLY A 477 -12.90 -35.63 -29.99
C GLY A 477 -14.05 -35.11 -29.13
N HIS A 478 -14.26 -35.63 -27.92
CA HIS A 478 -15.26 -35.16 -26.95
C HIS A 478 -14.71 -34.00 -26.10
N TRP A 479 -14.01 -33.06 -26.73
CA TRP A 479 -13.30 -31.98 -26.04
C TRP A 479 -14.25 -31.02 -25.32
N TYR A 480 -15.47 -30.84 -25.83
CA TYR A 480 -16.52 -30.04 -25.18
C TYR A 480 -16.95 -30.60 -23.82
N LEU A 481 -16.70 -31.88 -23.54
CA LEU A 481 -16.97 -32.50 -22.23
C LEU A 481 -15.77 -32.43 -21.28
N MET A 482 -14.60 -31.95 -21.72
CA MET A 482 -13.40 -31.87 -20.86
C MET A 482 -13.61 -31.04 -19.59
N PRO A 483 -14.29 -29.89 -19.61
CA PRO A 483 -14.52 -29.12 -18.39
C PRO A 483 -15.33 -29.91 -17.35
N LEU A 484 -16.40 -30.55 -17.81
CA LEU A 484 -17.23 -31.42 -16.98
C LEU A 484 -16.45 -32.63 -16.47
N LEU A 485 -15.65 -33.27 -17.33
CA LEU A 485 -14.80 -34.39 -16.97
C LEU A 485 -13.77 -34.00 -15.91
N VAL A 486 -13.12 -32.83 -16.05
CA VAL A 486 -12.16 -32.32 -15.07
C VAL A 486 -12.84 -32.07 -13.73
N ILE A 487 -14.04 -31.48 -13.71
CA ILE A 487 -14.82 -31.30 -12.48
C ILE A 487 -15.11 -32.66 -11.84
N LEU A 488 -15.70 -33.60 -12.60
CA LEU A 488 -16.05 -34.93 -12.10
C LEU A 488 -14.83 -35.71 -11.57
N LEU A 489 -13.71 -35.66 -12.28
CA LEU A 489 -12.47 -36.32 -11.86
C LEU A 489 -11.84 -35.63 -10.65
N THR A 490 -11.95 -34.30 -10.53
CA THR A 490 -11.47 -33.56 -9.36
C THR A 490 -12.29 -33.89 -8.12
N VAL A 491 -13.63 -33.84 -8.22
CA VAL A 491 -14.54 -34.24 -7.13
C VAL A 491 -14.33 -35.70 -6.75
N GLY A 492 -14.30 -36.60 -7.73
CA GLY A 492 -14.05 -38.03 -7.50
C GLY A 492 -12.69 -38.28 -6.84
N SER A 493 -11.65 -37.56 -7.24
CA SER A 493 -10.31 -37.67 -6.65
C SER A 493 -10.31 -37.21 -5.19
N LEU A 494 -10.93 -36.08 -4.90
CA LEU A 494 -11.05 -35.56 -3.54
C LEU A 494 -11.83 -36.53 -2.65
N LEU A 495 -12.95 -37.09 -3.13
CA LEU A 495 -13.73 -38.08 -2.39
C LEU A 495 -12.95 -39.37 -2.10
N VAL A 496 -12.09 -39.81 -3.02
CA VAL A 496 -11.19 -40.95 -2.80
C VAL A 496 -10.15 -40.62 -1.72
N VAL A 497 -9.56 -39.43 -1.75
CA VAL A 497 -8.63 -38.98 -0.71
C VAL A 497 -9.33 -38.90 0.64
N ALA A 498 -10.55 -38.36 0.69
CA ALA A 498 -11.39 -38.29 1.89
C ALA A 498 -11.62 -39.69 2.48
N ALA A 499 -12.09 -40.64 1.66
CA ALA A 499 -12.33 -42.02 2.10
C ALA A 499 -11.07 -42.74 2.59
N SER A 500 -9.90 -42.32 2.12
CA SER A 500 -8.61 -42.95 2.47
C SER A 500 -7.96 -42.42 3.76
N SER A 501 -8.54 -41.39 4.39
CA SER A 501 -7.98 -40.78 5.59
C SER A 501 -9.08 -40.17 6.47
N PRO A 502 -9.35 -40.73 7.67
CA PRO A 502 -10.32 -40.17 8.61
C PRO A 502 -9.93 -38.78 9.12
N LEU A 503 -8.65 -38.38 8.98
CA LEU A 503 -8.16 -37.04 9.32
C LEU A 503 -8.50 -35.99 8.25
N VAL A 504 -8.56 -36.38 6.97
CA VAL A 504 -8.76 -35.46 5.85
C VAL A 504 -10.23 -35.48 5.37
N ALA A 505 -10.94 -36.57 5.61
CA ALA A 505 -12.36 -36.73 5.31
C ALA A 505 -13.23 -35.54 5.74
N PRO A 506 -13.18 -35.06 7.00
CA PRO A 506 -14.04 -33.96 7.45
C PRO A 506 -13.82 -32.65 6.67
N PHE A 507 -12.59 -32.38 6.25
CA PHE A 507 -12.23 -31.18 5.47
C PHE A 507 -12.71 -31.26 4.03
N ILE A 508 -12.59 -32.43 3.40
CA ILE A 508 -13.03 -32.61 2.02
C ILE A 508 -14.55 -32.70 1.92
N TYR A 509 -15.21 -33.37 2.87
CA TYR A 509 -16.67 -33.47 2.90
C TYR A 509 -17.37 -32.16 3.28
N THR A 510 -16.65 -31.14 3.76
CA THR A 510 -17.21 -29.80 3.99
C THR A 510 -17.02 -28.84 2.81
N LEU A 511 -16.22 -29.23 1.82
CA LEU A 511 -16.02 -28.50 0.56
C LEU A 511 -17.11 -28.83 -0.49
N PHE A 512 -17.91 -29.87 -0.24
CA PHE A 512 -19.02 -30.36 -1.06
C PHE A 512 -20.31 -30.35 -0.24
#